data_AF-A0A259DY37-F1
#
_entry.id   AF-A0A259DY37-F1
#
_cell.length_a   1.000
_cell.length_b   1.000
_cell.length_c   1.000
_cell.angle_alpha   90.00
_cell.angle_beta   90.00
_cell.angle_gamma   90.00
#
_symmetry.space_group_name_H-M   'P 1'
#
loop_
_entity.id
_entity.type
_entity.pdbx_description
1 polymer ?
#
loop_
_entity_poly.entity_id
_entity_poly.type
_entity_poly.pdbx_seq_one_letter_code
_entity_poly.pdbx_strand_id
1 'polypeptide(L)'
;MKPADKDRIAASLAKLMAMMCVRNTGLETLHAGMVPVTQTGDYSDVFVLDADGRKIPWAEVSHFDDDQMRALMREIVNRLYTFHVSCDDPEFLAQADKWMAVAGKWDEPELDRKFLGAIKYEP
;
A
#
# COMPACT_ATOMS: atom_id res chain seq x y z
N MET A 1 10.13 -13.04 26.65
CA MET A 1 10.49 -12.75 25.24
C MET A 1 11.51 -11.64 25.22
N LYS A 2 12.62 -11.76 24.47
CA LYS A 2 13.65 -10.71 24.45
C LYS A 2 13.14 -9.52 23.61
N PRO A 3 13.61 -8.28 23.84
CA PRO A 3 13.22 -7.12 23.01
C PRO A 3 13.44 -7.36 21.51
N ALA A 4 14.57 -7.96 21.12
CA ALA A 4 14.84 -8.32 19.73
C ALA A 4 13.83 -9.32 19.13
N ASP A 5 13.21 -10.17 19.96
CA ASP A 5 12.15 -11.07 19.50
C ASP A 5 10.85 -10.31 19.23
N LYS A 6 10.53 -9.29 20.06
CA LYS A 6 9.37 -8.40 19.86
C LYS A 6 9.49 -7.63 18.54
N ASP A 7 10.64 -7.01 18.29
CA ASP A 7 10.87 -6.23 17.06
C ASP A 7 10.78 -7.11 15.81
N ARG A 8 11.36 -8.31 15.87
CA ARG A 8 11.28 -9.27 14.76
C ARG A 8 9.84 -9.71 14.50
N ILE A 9 9.07 -10.00 15.54
CA ILE A 9 7.66 -10.38 15.42
C ILE A 9 6.84 -9.23 14.83
N ALA A 10 7.02 -8.01 15.33
CA ALA A 10 6.37 -6.82 14.81
C ALA A 10 6.68 -6.59 13.32
N ALA A 11 7.94 -6.75 12.91
CA ALA A 11 8.35 -6.61 11.52
C ALA A 11 7.72 -7.70 10.62
N SER A 12 7.66 -8.96 11.09
CA SER A 12 7.00 -10.04 10.37
C SER A 12 5.49 -9.81 10.24
N LEU A 13 4.83 -9.36 11.30
CA LEU A 13 3.39 -9.08 11.30
C LEU A 13 3.05 -7.90 10.38
N ALA A 14 3.85 -6.82 10.41
CA ALA A 14 3.68 -5.69 9.51
C ALA A 14 3.76 -6.09 8.03
N LYS A 15 4.74 -6.93 7.66
CA LYS A 15 4.86 -7.45 6.29
C LYS A 15 3.69 -8.35 5.92
N LEU A 16 3.26 -9.23 6.82
CA LEU A 16 2.12 -10.12 6.58
C LEU A 16 0.83 -9.32 6.35
N MET A 17 0.54 -8.35 7.22
CA MET A 17 -0.62 -7.47 7.09
C MET A 17 -0.57 -6.65 5.80
N ALA A 18 0.59 -6.09 5.43
CA ALA A 18 0.73 -5.36 4.18
C ALA A 18 0.46 -6.26 2.96
N MET A 19 0.90 -7.53 3.00
CA MET A 19 0.65 -8.48 1.91
C MET A 19 -0.81 -8.96 1.84
N MET A 20 -1.47 -9.12 2.98
CA MET A 20 -2.82 -9.65 3.06
C MET A 20 -3.90 -8.58 2.91
N CYS A 21 -3.67 -7.38 3.45
CA CYS A 21 -4.69 -6.33 3.56
C CYS A 21 -4.47 -5.15 2.61
N VAL A 22 -3.31 -5.04 1.95
CA VAL A 22 -3.00 -3.92 1.03
C VAL A 22 -2.65 -4.43 -0.36
N ARG A 23 -1.65 -5.31 -0.48
CA ARG A 23 -1.45 -6.07 -1.72
C ARG A 23 -2.62 -7.03 -1.93
N ASN A 24 -2.80 -7.48 -3.17
CA ASN A 24 -3.93 -8.34 -3.56
C ASN A 24 -5.31 -7.67 -3.36
N THR A 25 -5.36 -6.35 -3.33
CA THR A 25 -6.60 -5.55 -3.30
C THR A 25 -6.78 -4.83 -4.65
N GLY A 26 -7.73 -3.88 -4.72
CA GLY A 26 -7.86 -2.96 -5.86
C GLY A 26 -6.57 -2.22 -6.22
N LEU A 27 -5.59 -2.14 -5.30
CA LEU A 27 -4.25 -1.60 -5.58
C LEU A 27 -3.56 -2.30 -6.77
N GLU A 28 -3.74 -3.61 -6.95
CA GLU A 28 -3.17 -4.32 -8.11
C GLU A 28 -3.82 -3.87 -9.42
N THR A 29 -5.09 -3.45 -9.39
CA THR A 29 -5.78 -2.93 -10.58
C THR A 29 -5.29 -1.54 -10.94
N LEU A 30 -5.00 -0.69 -9.94
CA LEU A 30 -4.41 0.64 -10.15
C LEU A 30 -2.98 0.55 -10.72
N HIS A 31 -2.25 -0.49 -10.33
CA HIS A 31 -0.90 -0.79 -10.83
C HIS A 31 -0.91 -1.59 -12.15
N ALA A 32 -2.02 -2.23 -12.49
CA ALA A 32 -2.13 -2.99 -13.72
C ALA A 32 -2.09 -2.05 -14.92
N GLY A 33 -1.16 -2.28 -15.82
CA GLY A 33 -0.98 -1.46 -17.00
C GLY A 33 0.16 -1.97 -17.86
N MET A 34 0.19 -1.53 -19.11
CA MET A 34 1.33 -1.77 -19.97
C MET A 34 2.34 -0.65 -19.74
N VAL A 35 3.51 -1.00 -19.22
CA VAL A 35 4.65 -0.07 -19.19
C VAL A 35 5.21 0.04 -20.61
N PRO A 36 5.33 1.25 -21.16
CA PRO A 36 5.85 1.45 -22.52
C PRO A 36 7.33 1.07 -22.61
N VAL A 37 7.78 0.72 -23.82
CA VAL A 37 9.20 0.51 -24.10
C VAL A 37 9.85 1.85 -24.44
N THR A 38 11.02 2.11 -23.86
CA THR A 38 11.87 3.27 -24.15
C THR A 38 13.19 2.82 -24.78
N GLN A 39 13.71 3.58 -25.74
CA GLN A 39 15.03 3.38 -26.35
C GLN A 39 16.14 4.16 -25.63
N THR A 40 15.78 5.24 -24.92
CA THR A 40 16.73 6.07 -24.16
C THR A 40 16.94 5.55 -22.73
N GLY A 41 15.97 4.81 -22.19
CA GLY A 41 16.01 4.24 -20.83
C GLY A 41 15.50 5.20 -19.75
N ASP A 42 15.37 6.49 -20.06
CA ASP A 42 14.84 7.53 -19.16
C ASP A 42 13.40 7.96 -19.51
N TYR A 43 12.77 7.26 -20.47
CA TYR A 43 11.41 7.53 -20.96
C TYR A 43 11.20 8.92 -21.58
N SER A 44 12.28 9.68 -21.86
CA SER A 44 12.18 10.97 -22.55
C SER A 44 11.69 10.85 -24.00
N ASP A 45 11.77 9.65 -24.58
CA ASP A 45 11.26 9.30 -25.91
C ASP A 45 9.82 8.74 -25.91
N VAL A 46 9.17 8.66 -24.74
CA VAL A 46 7.82 8.08 -24.59
C VAL A 46 6.79 9.16 -24.30
N PHE A 47 5.66 9.10 -25.01
CA PHE A 47 4.56 10.05 -24.88
C PHE A 47 3.21 9.34 -24.96
N VAL A 48 2.21 9.85 -24.23
CA VAL A 48 0.79 9.55 -24.45
C VAL A 48 0.21 10.60 -25.40
N LEU A 49 -0.46 10.13 -26.44
CA LEU A 49 -1.24 10.99 -27.34
C LEU A 49 -2.71 10.92 -26.91
N ASP A 50 -3.27 12.05 -26.50
CA ASP A 50 -4.70 12.13 -26.18
C ASP A 50 -5.56 12.38 -27.43
N ALA A 51 -6.88 12.38 -27.24
CA ALA A 51 -7.85 12.57 -28.32
C ALA A 51 -7.81 13.97 -28.96
N ASP A 52 -7.28 14.97 -28.26
CA ASP A 52 -7.10 16.34 -28.76
C ASP A 52 -5.77 16.50 -29.52
N GLY A 53 -4.97 15.43 -29.60
CA GLY A 53 -3.68 15.41 -30.29
C GLY A 53 -2.53 15.97 -29.45
N ARG A 54 -2.73 16.17 -28.14
CA ARG A 54 -1.67 16.59 -27.23
C ARG A 54 -0.73 15.42 -26.96
N LYS A 55 0.57 15.66 -27.11
CA LYS A 55 1.63 14.75 -26.65
C LYS A 55 1.98 15.08 -25.21
N ILE A 56 1.69 14.16 -24.31
CA ILE A 56 2.00 14.29 -22.88
C ILE A 56 3.24 13.42 -22.62
N PRO A 57 4.36 14.00 -22.11
CA PRO A 57 5.53 13.21 -21.73
C PRO A 57 5.15 12.12 -20.73
N TRP A 58 5.70 10.91 -20.87
CA TRP A 58 5.37 9.79 -19.97
C TRP A 58 5.56 10.14 -18.49
N ALA A 59 6.62 10.90 -18.17
CA ALA A 59 6.90 11.39 -16.82
C ALA A 59 5.81 12.31 -16.22
N GLU A 60 4.97 12.91 -17.06
CA GLU A 60 3.84 13.76 -16.65
C GLU A 60 2.49 13.03 -16.69
N VAL A 61 2.44 11.82 -17.25
CA VAL A 61 1.23 11.00 -17.29
C VAL A 61 0.92 10.51 -15.87
N SER A 62 -0.35 10.56 -15.48
CA SER A 62 -0.79 9.90 -14.25
C SER A 62 -0.71 8.40 -14.43
N HIS A 63 0.32 7.78 -13.86
CA HIS A 63 0.54 6.34 -13.84
C HIS A 63 1.03 5.89 -12.46
N PHE A 64 0.93 4.58 -12.21
CA PHE A 64 1.40 3.96 -10.98
C PHE A 64 2.34 2.80 -11.34
N ASP A 65 3.64 3.06 -11.33
CA ASP A 65 4.69 2.10 -11.72
C ASP A 65 5.23 1.24 -10.55
N ASP A 66 6.15 0.33 -10.89
CA ASP A 66 6.78 -0.58 -9.95
C ASP A 66 7.59 0.13 -8.85
N ASP A 67 8.20 1.28 -9.16
CA ASP A 67 9.00 2.03 -8.20
C ASP A 67 8.12 2.81 -7.22
N GLN A 68 7.02 3.40 -7.71
CA GLN A 68 5.97 4.01 -6.90
C GLN A 68 5.27 2.96 -6.03
N MET A 69 4.97 1.78 -6.57
CA MET A 69 4.46 0.64 -5.80
C MET A 69 5.44 0.22 -4.70
N ARG A 70 6.72 0.08 -5.02
CA ARG A 70 7.76 -0.28 -4.05
C ARG A 70 7.89 0.77 -2.94
N ALA A 71 7.85 2.05 -3.29
CA ALA A 71 7.91 3.15 -2.35
C ALA A 71 6.69 3.15 -1.41
N LEU A 72 5.48 3.03 -1.97
CA LEU A 72 4.23 2.93 -1.21
C LEU A 72 4.26 1.74 -0.23
N MET A 73 4.64 0.55 -0.71
CA MET A 73 4.69 -0.63 0.14
C MET A 73 5.72 -0.51 1.26
N ARG A 74 6.87 0.12 1.00
CA ARG A 74 7.87 0.40 2.05
C ARG A 74 7.29 1.32 3.12
N GLU A 75 6.60 2.38 2.71
CA GLU A 75 5.96 3.31 3.63
C GLU A 75 4.91 2.62 4.49
N ILE A 76 4.02 1.83 3.87
CA ILE A 76 2.97 1.08 4.57
C ILE A 76 3.56 0.09 5.57
N VAL A 77 4.55 -0.72 5.16
CA VAL A 77 5.20 -1.69 6.06
C VAL A 77 5.88 -0.98 7.22
N ASN A 78 6.57 0.13 6.97
CA ASN A 78 7.21 0.91 8.03
C ASN A 78 6.18 1.49 9.02
N ARG A 79 5.08 2.06 8.52
CA ARG A 79 3.99 2.60 9.37
C ARG A 79 3.34 1.51 10.21
N LEU A 80 3.04 0.35 9.62
CA LEU A 80 2.52 -0.80 10.35
C LEU A 80 3.52 -1.25 11.41
N TYR A 81 4.80 -1.40 11.07
CA TYR A 81 5.84 -1.77 12.03
C TYR A 81 5.91 -0.78 13.20
N THR A 82 5.95 0.53 12.91
CA THR A 82 5.93 1.60 13.93
C THR A 82 4.71 1.46 14.84
N PHE A 83 3.52 1.22 14.28
CA PHE A 83 2.33 1.01 15.09
C PHE A 83 2.48 -0.19 16.04
N HIS A 84 2.98 -1.33 15.55
CA HIS A 84 3.17 -2.53 16.38
C HIS A 84 4.19 -2.36 17.52
N VAL A 85 5.24 -1.54 17.33
CA VAL A 85 6.22 -1.30 18.40
C VAL A 85 5.82 -0.19 19.36
N SER A 86 4.88 0.69 18.95
CA SER A 86 4.41 1.83 19.74
C SER A 86 3.03 1.62 20.37
N CYS A 87 2.30 0.55 20.03
CA CYS A 87 0.91 0.37 20.51
C CYS A 87 0.79 0.14 22.02
N ASP A 88 1.89 -0.15 22.73
CA ASP A 88 1.92 -0.27 24.19
C ASP A 88 2.10 1.10 24.89
N ASP A 89 2.36 2.18 24.14
CA ASP A 89 2.54 3.54 24.65
C ASP A 89 1.19 4.29 24.74
N PRO A 90 0.72 4.67 25.94
CA PRO A 90 -0.53 5.41 26.10
C PRO A 90 -0.56 6.76 25.39
N GLU A 91 0.57 7.46 25.28
CA GLU A 91 0.62 8.76 24.59
C GLU A 91 0.43 8.60 23.08
N PHE A 92 1.05 7.56 22.52
CA PHE A 92 0.85 7.18 21.13
C PHE A 92 -0.61 6.83 20.85
N LEU A 93 -1.24 6.01 21.69
CA LEU A 93 -2.65 5.63 21.55
C LEU A 93 -3.59 6.84 21.65
N ALA A 94 -3.36 7.75 22.62
CA ALA A 94 -4.17 8.97 22.76
C ALA A 94 -4.06 9.88 21.53
N GLN A 95 -2.91 9.87 20.85
CA GLN A 95 -2.75 10.59 19.58
C GLN A 95 -3.40 9.85 18.41
N ALA A 96 -3.35 8.52 18.39
CA ALA A 96 -4.01 7.69 17.39
C ALA A 96 -5.55 7.82 17.45
N ASP A 97 -6.13 7.88 18.64
CA ASP A 97 -7.58 8.03 18.86
C ASP A 97 -8.17 9.30 18.21
N LYS A 98 -7.38 10.36 18.06
CA LYS A 98 -7.82 11.58 17.36
C LYS A 98 -8.15 11.31 15.89
N TRP A 99 -7.50 10.32 15.27
CA TRP A 99 -7.77 9.91 13.90
C TRP A 99 -9.01 9.02 13.80
N MET A 100 -9.45 8.38 14.88
CA MET A 100 -10.71 7.62 14.89
C MET A 100 -11.93 8.53 14.68
N ALA A 101 -11.87 9.80 15.06
CA ALA A 101 -12.92 10.77 14.74
C ALA A 101 -13.08 11.01 13.23
N VAL A 102 -12.00 10.82 12.45
CA VAL A 102 -12.03 10.90 10.99
C VAL A 102 -12.43 9.55 10.39
N ALA A 103 -11.83 8.47 10.87
CA ALA A 103 -12.10 7.12 10.38
C ALA A 103 -13.54 6.65 10.66
N GLY A 104 -14.16 7.12 11.75
CA GLY A 104 -15.56 6.82 12.08
C GLY A 104 -16.59 7.43 11.12
N LYS A 105 -16.15 8.16 10.09
CA LYS A 105 -17.00 8.60 8.98
C LYS A 105 -17.02 7.61 7.81
N TRP A 106 -16.15 6.60 7.83
CA TRP A 106 -16.14 5.55 6.83
C TRP A 106 -17.23 4.53 7.13
N ASP A 107 -17.59 3.74 6.12
CA ASP A 107 -18.53 2.63 6.31
C ASP A 107 -17.95 1.61 7.31
N GLU A 108 -18.85 0.98 8.08
CA GLU A 108 -18.46 -0.08 9.02
C GLU A 108 -17.84 -1.27 8.27
N PRO A 109 -16.81 -1.92 8.85
CA PRO A 109 -16.14 -3.03 8.18
C PRO A 109 -17.07 -4.25 8.10
N GLU A 110 -17.11 -4.86 6.92
CA GLU A 110 -17.76 -6.16 6.70
C GLU A 110 -16.74 -7.29 6.58
N LEU A 111 -17.14 -8.51 6.91
CA LEU A 111 -16.30 -9.69 6.74
C LEU A 111 -16.08 -9.98 5.26
N ASP A 112 -14.83 -9.85 4.79
CA ASP A 112 -14.49 -10.16 3.42
C ASP A 112 -14.41 -11.68 3.18
N ARG A 113 -15.53 -12.28 2.77
CA ARG A 113 -15.61 -13.71 2.43
C ARG A 113 -14.75 -14.10 1.23
N LYS A 114 -14.49 -13.19 0.29
CA LYS A 114 -13.64 -13.48 -0.89
C LYS A 114 -12.20 -13.63 -0.43
N PHE A 115 -11.75 -12.74 0.45
CA PHE A 115 -10.43 -12.84 1.08
C PHE A 115 -10.26 -14.15 1.85
N LEU A 116 -11.22 -14.54 2.70
CA LEU A 116 -11.15 -15.82 3.44
C LEU A 116 -11.07 -17.03 2.50
N GLY A 117 -11.87 -17.02 1.43
CA GLY A 117 -11.83 -18.07 0.40
C GLY A 117 -10.48 -18.13 -0.33
N ALA A 118 -9.86 -16.98 -0.63
CA ALA A 118 -8.56 -16.92 -1.31
C ALA A 118 -7.43 -17.56 -0.49
N ILE A 119 -7.50 -17.46 0.84
CA ILE A 119 -6.52 -18.08 1.75
C ILE A 119 -6.96 -19.47 2.26
N LYS A 120 -8.08 -20.00 1.74
CA LYS A 120 -8.66 -21.30 2.13
C LYS A 120 -8.92 -21.41 3.64
N TYR A 121 -9.42 -20.33 4.24
CA TYR A 121 -9.79 -20.28 5.64
C TYR A 121 -11.32 -20.33 5.78
N GLU A 122 -11.80 -21.27 6.59
CA GLU A 122 -13.21 -21.40 6.96
C GLU A 122 -13.37 -20.97 8.44
N PRO A 123 -14.05 -19.84 8.71
CA PRO A 123 -14.20 -19.28 10.06
C PRO A 123 -15.16 -20.07 10.94
#